data_AF-Q05R27-F1
#
_entry.id   AF-Q05R27-F1
#
_cell.length_a   1.000
_cell.length_b   1.000
_cell.length_c   1.000
_cell.angle_alpha   90.00
_cell.angle_beta   90.00
_cell.angle_gamma   90.00
#
_symmetry.space_group_name_H-M   'P 1'
#
loop_
_entity.id
_entity.type
_entity.pdbx_description
1 polymer ?
#
loop_
_entity_poly.entity_id
_entity_poly.type
_entity_poly.pdbx_seq_one_letter_code
_entity_poly.pdbx_strand_id
1 'polypeptide(L)'
;MQLTNRQAAVTYNIGALLSYVSLVMLLLDAVHVAHQHQAVTLTRFGFAMSWLIGAVLKAPYKWDRLWLRVSALVQIVIFAGVSLLYLAAGIH
;
A
#
# COMPACT_ATOMS: atom_id res chain seq x y z
N MET A 1 -29.57 -2.88 13.07
CA MET A 1 -29.02 -1.53 13.36
C MET A 1 -28.50 -0.94 12.05
N GLN A 2 -29.35 -0.27 11.29
CA GLN A 2 -28.98 0.34 10.00
C GLN A 2 -28.21 1.64 10.29
N LEU A 3 -26.89 1.59 10.21
CA LEU A 3 -26.07 2.81 10.17
C LEU A 3 -26.61 3.66 9.02
N THR A 4 -27.14 4.85 9.34
CA THR A 4 -27.65 5.79 8.34
C THR A 4 -26.60 5.96 7.25
N ASN A 5 -27.00 5.93 5.97
CA ASN A 5 -26.10 5.93 4.80
C ASN A 5 -24.98 6.99 4.88
N ARG A 6 -25.22 8.12 5.56
CA ARG A 6 -24.22 9.18 5.81
C ARG A 6 -23.08 8.74 6.73
N GLN A 7 -23.36 8.05 7.84
CA GLN A 7 -22.33 7.58 8.77
C GLN A 7 -21.42 6.56 8.09
N ALA A 8 -22.01 5.64 7.31
CA ALA A 8 -21.23 4.66 6.53
C ALA A 8 -20.31 5.34 5.50
N ALA A 9 -20.82 6.36 4.79
CA ALA A 9 -20.02 7.12 3.82
C ALA A 9 -18.87 7.90 4.47
N VAL A 10 -19.10 8.52 5.63
CA VAL A 10 -18.06 9.24 6.38
C VAL A 10 -16.98 8.27 6.86
N THR A 11 -17.35 7.14 7.47
CA THR A 11 -16.39 6.12 7.91
C THR A 11 -15.58 5.55 6.75
N TYR A 12 -16.22 5.32 5.59
CA TYR A 12 -15.53 4.89 4.38
C TYR A 12 -14.50 5.92 3.91
N ASN A 13 -14.86 7.20 3.85
CA ASN A 13 -13.96 8.27 3.42
C ASN A 13 -12.78 8.47 4.39
N ILE A 14 -13.03 8.39 5.70
CA ILE A 14 -11.97 8.44 6.72
C ILE A 14 -11.03 7.24 6.56
N GLY A 15 -11.57 6.03 6.40
CA GLY A 15 -10.77 4.83 6.17
C GLY A 15 -9.93 4.90 4.89
N ALA A 16 -10.49 5.47 3.82
CA ALA A 16 -9.77 5.70 2.57
C ALA A 16 -8.61 6.69 2.77
N LEU A 17 -8.84 7.81 3.46
CA LEU A 17 -7.82 8.80 3.75
C LEU A 17 -6.69 8.21 4.61
N LEU A 18 -7.03 7.47 5.67
CA LEU A 18 -6.07 6.77 6.53
C LEU A 18 -5.25 5.73 5.75
N SER A 19 -5.87 5.05 4.77
CA SER A 19 -5.16 4.11 3.91
C SER A 19 -4.12 4.81 3.03
N TYR A 20 -4.46 5.97 2.46
CA TYR A 20 -3.51 6.77 1.69
C TYR A 20 -2.37 7.33 2.54
N VAL A 21 -2.68 7.83 3.74
CA VAL A 21 -1.65 8.31 4.69
C VAL A 21 -0.71 7.16 5.07
N SER A 22 -1.25 5.98 5.35
CA SER A 22 -0.45 4.78 5.65
C SER A 22 0.47 4.39 4.48
N LEU A 23 -0.02 4.47 3.24
CA LEU A 23 0.78 4.22 2.03
C LEU A 23 1.96 5.19 1.90
N VAL A 24 1.72 6.49 2.16
CA VAL A 24 2.78 7.50 2.13
C VAL A 24 3.80 7.25 3.24
N MET A 25 3.35 6.94 4.45
CA MET A 25 4.23 6.62 5.57
C MET A 25 5.08 5.39 5.30
N LEU A 26 4.51 4.35 4.70
CA LEU A 26 5.26 3.14 4.30
C LEU A 26 6.34 3.48 3.26
N LEU A 27 6.03 4.32 2.28
CA LEU A 27 7.00 4.74 1.28
C LEU A 27 8.14 5.55 1.92
N LEU A 28 7.81 6.46 2.83
CA LEU A 28 8.81 7.24 3.58
C LEU A 28 9.70 6.35 4.45
N ASP A 29 9.12 5.36 5.15
CA ASP A 29 9.89 4.36 5.92
C ASP A 29 10.85 3.59 4.99
N ALA A 30 10.38 3.13 3.83
CA ALA A 30 11.22 2.42 2.88
C ALA A 30 12.39 3.26 2.35
N VAL A 31 12.13 4.54 2.03
CA VAL A 31 13.18 5.48 1.63
C VAL A 31 14.16 5.73 2.77
N HIS A 32 13.66 5.89 4.00
CA HIS A 32 14.49 6.12 5.18
C HIS A 32 15.42 4.93 5.45
N VAL A 33 14.88 3.70 5.43
CA VAL A 33 15.63 2.46 5.62
C VAL A 33 16.68 2.28 4.54
N ALA A 34 16.32 2.53 3.27
CA ALA A 34 17.26 2.48 2.16
C ALA A 34 18.38 3.53 2.29
N HIS A 35 18.05 4.77 2.67
CA HIS A 35 19.01 5.85 2.86
C HIS A 35 19.96 5.60 4.04
N GLN A 36 19.46 5.01 5.14
CA GLN A 36 20.28 4.70 6.30
C GLN A 36 21.01 3.35 6.20
N HIS A 37 20.86 2.63 5.07
CA HIS A 37 21.39 1.28 4.88
C HIS A 37 21.07 0.34 6.05
N GLN A 38 19.87 0.49 6.62
CA GLN A 38 19.43 -0.35 7.72
C GLN A 38 18.94 -1.70 7.19
N ALA A 39 19.31 -2.75 7.90
CA ALA A 39 18.82 -4.10 7.64
C ALA A 39 17.28 -4.13 7.72
N VAL A 40 16.64 -4.65 6.67
CA VAL A 40 15.20 -4.85 6.66
C VAL A 40 14.90 -6.22 7.24
N THR A 41 14.02 -6.26 8.24
CA THR A 41 13.55 -7.55 8.77
C THR A 41 12.66 -8.25 7.74
N LEU A 42 12.81 -9.58 7.65
CA LEU A 42 11.98 -10.41 6.75
C LEU A 42 10.47 -10.16 6.92
N THR A 43 10.00 -9.82 8.12
CA THR A 43 8.59 -9.49 8.38
C THR A 43 8.13 -8.23 7.65
N ARG A 44 8.94 -7.17 7.61
CA ARG A 44 8.60 -5.92 6.89
C ARG A 44 8.55 -6.16 5.39
N PHE A 45 9.53 -6.91 4.87
CA PHE A 45 9.55 -7.31 3.47
C PHE A 45 8.32 -8.17 3.12
N GLY A 46 8.02 -9.19 3.93
CA GLY A 46 6.86 -10.06 3.75
C GLY A 46 5.52 -9.32 3.80
N PHE A 47 5.41 -8.29 4.66
CA PHE A 47 4.25 -7.41 4.69
C PHE A 47 4.09 -6.66 3.37
N ALA A 48 5.12 -5.94 2.92
CA ALA A 48 5.07 -5.19 1.65
C ALA A 48 4.72 -6.11 0.46
N MET A 49 5.30 -7.31 0.44
CA MET A 49 5.10 -8.27 -0.64
C MET A 49 3.69 -8.89 -0.63
N SER A 50 3.15 -9.18 0.56
CA SER A 50 1.76 -9.66 0.69
C SER A 50 0.76 -8.62 0.20
N TRP A 51 0.99 -7.35 0.51
CA TRP A 51 0.17 -6.24 0.02
C TRP A 51 0.31 -6.03 -1.49
N LEU A 52 1.52 -6.16 -2.04
CA LEU A 52 1.75 -6.11 -3.49
C LEU A 52 0.95 -7.20 -4.22
N ILE A 53 1.06 -8.46 -3.76
CA ILE A 53 0.31 -9.58 -4.33
C ILE A 53 -1.19 -9.30 -4.25
N GLY A 54 -1.68 -8.87 -3.09
CA GLY A 54 -3.08 -8.50 -2.91
C GLY A 54 -3.54 -7.37 -3.84
N ALA A 55 -2.69 -6.37 -4.11
CA ALA A 55 -3.00 -5.29 -5.04
C ALA A 55 -3.07 -5.78 -6.49
N VAL A 56 -2.14 -6.64 -6.90
CA VAL A 56 -2.13 -7.26 -8.24
C VAL A 56 -3.36 -8.15 -8.45
N LEU A 57 -3.70 -9.00 -7.47
CA LEU A 57 -4.89 -9.86 -7.55
C LEU A 57 -6.21 -9.08 -7.62
N LYS A 58 -6.27 -7.91 -6.97
CA LYS A 58 -7.45 -7.03 -7.00
C LYS A 58 -7.50 -6.11 -8.23
N ALA A 59 -6.39 -5.94 -8.95
CA ALA A 59 -6.33 -5.10 -10.14
C ALA A 59 -7.34 -5.49 -11.24
N PRO A 60 -7.49 -6.77 -11.63
CA PRO A 60 -8.45 -7.16 -12.66
C PRO A 60 -9.91 -6.91 -12.24
N TYR A 61 -10.26 -7.08 -10.95
CA TYR A 61 -11.61 -6.78 -10.45
C TYR A 61 -11.96 -5.28 -10.58
N LYS A 62 -10.96 -4.41 -10.46
CA LYS A 62 -11.10 -2.96 -10.52
C LYS A 62 -10.95 -2.40 -11.94
N TRP A 63 -10.76 -3.25 -12.93
CA TRP A 63 -10.33 -2.85 -14.27
C TRP A 63 -11.40 -2.12 -15.08
N ASP A 64 -12.67 -2.32 -14.73
CA ASP A 64 -13.82 -1.77 -15.45
C ASP A 64 -13.90 -0.23 -15.36
N ARG A 65 -13.42 0.34 -14.25
CA ARG A 65 -13.48 1.79 -14.01
C ARG A 65 -12.09 2.40 -14.10
N LEU A 66 -11.90 3.36 -15.01
CA LEU A 66 -10.60 4.02 -15.25
C LEU A 66 -9.97 4.58 -13.95
N TRP A 67 -10.78 5.22 -13.11
CA TRP A 67 -10.33 5.71 -11.79
C TRP A 67 -9.81 4.61 -10.86
N LEU A 68 -10.52 3.48 -10.79
CA LEU A 68 -10.12 2.35 -9.94
C LEU A 68 -8.86 1.68 -10.48
N ARG A 69 -8.73 1.57 -11.80
CA ARG A 69 -7.54 1.08 -12.49
C ARG A 69 -6.31 1.92 -12.15
N VAL A 70 -6.40 3.24 -12.30
CA VAL A 70 -5.29 4.16 -11.96
C VAL A 70 -4.91 4.03 -10.48
N SER A 71 -5.90 4.00 -9.57
CA SER A 71 -5.62 3.83 -8.14
C SER A 71 -4.91 2.51 -7.82
N ALA A 72 -5.29 1.41 -8.50
CA ALA A 72 -4.69 0.10 -8.30
C ALA A 72 -3.26 0.06 -8.84
N LEU A 73 -3.02 0.64 -10.01
CA LEU A 73 -1.68 0.75 -10.59
C LEU A 73 -0.75 1.59 -9.70
N VAL A 74 -1.23 2.72 -9.17
CA VAL A 74 -0.45 3.54 -8.23
C VAL A 74 -0.07 2.74 -6.98
N GLN A 75 -0.99 1.97 -6.41
CA GLN A 75 -0.70 1.11 -5.26
C GLN A 75 0.34 0.04 -5.60
N ILE A 76 0.20 -0.62 -6.76
CA ILE A 76 1.17 -1.62 -7.23
C ILE A 76 2.56 -1.00 -7.37
N VAL A 77 2.67 0.18 -7.99
CA VAL A 77 3.95 0.88 -8.17
C VAL A 77 4.58 1.23 -6.82
N ILE A 78 3.79 1.73 -5.86
CA ILE A 78 4.29 2.07 -4.52
C ILE A 78 4.79 0.81 -3.80
N PHE A 79 3.98 -0.26 -3.72
CA PHE A 79 4.38 -1.48 -3.03
C PHE A 79 5.56 -2.19 -3.72
N ALA A 80 5.62 -2.17 -5.05
CA ALA A 80 6.77 -2.67 -5.80
C ALA A 80 8.02 -1.85 -5.51
N GLY A 81 7.92 -0.51 -5.51
CA GLY A 81 9.02 0.39 -5.15
C GLY A 81 9.54 0.16 -3.74
N VAL A 82 8.64 0.06 -2.75
CA VAL A 82 8.99 -0.27 -1.36
C VAL A 82 9.72 -1.61 -1.27
N SER A 83 9.22 -2.62 -1.98
CA SER A 83 9.83 -3.96 -1.97
C SER A 83 11.23 -3.97 -2.59
N LEU A 84 11.43 -3.21 -3.67
CA LEU A 84 12.74 -3.06 -4.31
C LEU A 84 13.71 -2.30 -3.41
N LEU A 85 13.25 -1.24 -2.72
CA LEU A 85 14.07 -0.51 -1.75
C LEU A 85 14.49 -1.41 -0.59
N TYR A 86 13.58 -2.25 -0.09
CA TYR A 86 13.90 -3.21 0.96
C TYR A 86 14.88 -4.28 0.50
N LEU A 87 14.77 -4.76 -0.74
CA LEU A 87 15.76 -5.67 -1.33
C LEU A 87 17.14 -5.01 -1.47
N ALA A 88 17.17 -3.74 -1.89
CA ALA A 88 18.41 -2.98 -2.05
C ALA A 88 19.10 -2.67 -0.71
N ALA A 89 18.33 -2.47 0.37
CA ALA A 89 18.85 -2.25 1.71
C ALA A 89 19.43 -3.52 2.37
N GLY A 90 19.12 -4.70 1.82
CA GLY A 90 19.51 -5.99 2.38
C GLY A 90 18.49 -6.51 3.39
N ILE A 91 18.10 -7.78 3.21
CA ILE A 91 17.18 -8.49 4.11
C ILE A 91 18.02 -9.37 5.03
N HIS A 92 17.78 -9.24 6.34
CA HIS A 92 18.39 -10.09 7.37
C HIS A 92 17.34 -10.96 8.08
#